data_AF-A0AAW1TKU2-F1
#
_entry.id   AF-A0AAW1TKU2-F1
#
_cell.length_a   1.000
_cell.length_b   1.000
_cell.length_c   1.000
_cell.angle_alpha   90.00
_cell.angle_beta   90.00
_cell.angle_gamma   90.00
#
_symmetry.space_group_name_H-M   'P 1'
#
loop_
_entity.id
_entity.type
_entity.pdbx_description
1 polymer ?
#
loop_
_entity_poly.entity_id
_entity_poly.type
_entity_poly.pdbx_seq_one_letter_code
_entity_poly.pdbx_strand_id
1 'polypeptide(L)'
;MYLKSQNIVDSFINSHGSIKINNQRIHARKLITPTTRLVLSNVCPTIPHTILKNEIEKIGLEILSPMTFLKISSTLPQFSHIYSFRRQIFINTPETQIPESTYTYNTTYRIYLSLYSMVCYNCKQHTAVNFKTLPNSQTTSSTASGQQITNN
;
A
#
# COMPACT_ATOMS: atom_id res chain seq x y z
N MET A 1 -15.79 21.54 -18.24
CA MET A 1 -16.05 20.82 -19.51
C MET A 1 -16.16 19.34 -19.19
N TYR A 2 -17.23 18.69 -19.63
CA TYR A 2 -17.38 17.23 -19.55
C TYR A 2 -17.13 16.64 -20.93
N LEU A 3 -16.34 15.57 -21.00
CA LEU A 3 -15.98 14.89 -22.24
C LEU A 3 -16.60 13.50 -22.28
N LYS A 4 -16.80 12.98 -23.49
CA LYS A 4 -17.53 11.72 -23.75
C LYS A 4 -16.88 10.49 -23.12
N SER A 5 -15.56 10.42 -23.03
CA SER A 5 -14.84 9.26 -22.49
C SER A 5 -13.51 9.64 -21.84
N GLN A 6 -13.02 8.77 -20.96
CA GLN A 6 -11.73 8.94 -20.29
C GLN A 6 -10.57 9.04 -21.28
N ASN A 7 -10.55 8.22 -22.33
CA ASN A 7 -9.51 8.28 -23.36
C ASN A 7 -9.45 9.65 -24.04
N ILE A 8 -10.60 10.28 -24.31
CA ILE A 8 -10.64 11.62 -24.90
C ILE A 8 -10.12 12.68 -23.92
N VAL A 9 -10.43 12.53 -22.62
CA VAL A 9 -9.86 13.40 -21.57
C VAL A 9 -8.34 13.26 -21.53
N ASP A 10 -7.83 12.03 -21.49
CA ASP A 10 -6.40 11.75 -21.40
C ASP A 10 -5.65 12.26 -22.63
N SER A 11 -6.17 12.00 -23.84
CA SER A 11 -5.61 12.55 -25.07
C SER A 11 -5.61 14.07 -25.07
N PHE A 12 -6.70 14.72 -24.66
CA PHE A 12 -6.80 16.18 -24.64
C PHE A 12 -5.80 16.82 -23.66
N ILE A 13 -5.71 16.27 -22.44
CA ILE A 13 -4.78 16.76 -21.40
C ILE A 13 -3.33 16.60 -21.86
N ASN A 14 -2.96 15.45 -22.45
CA ASN A 14 -1.58 15.15 -22.83
C ASN A 14 -1.13 15.90 -24.09
N SER A 15 -2.04 16.20 -25.03
CA SER A 15 -1.68 16.81 -26.32
C SER A 15 -1.85 18.33 -26.37
N HIS A 16 -2.93 18.88 -25.79
CA HIS A 16 -3.26 20.30 -25.90
C HIS A 16 -3.23 20.99 -24.52
N GLY A 17 -3.75 20.33 -23.48
CA GLY A 17 -3.69 20.75 -22.07
C GLY A 17 -4.34 22.11 -21.75
N SER A 18 -4.89 22.82 -22.74
CA SER A 18 -5.43 24.18 -22.58
C SER A 18 -6.44 24.53 -23.68
N ILE A 19 -7.30 25.50 -23.38
CA ILE A 19 -8.30 26.04 -24.31
C ILE A 19 -8.07 27.55 -24.41
N LYS A 20 -8.18 28.12 -25.62
CA LYS A 20 -8.07 29.56 -25.84
C LYS A 20 -9.48 30.17 -25.94
N ILE A 21 -9.81 31.11 -25.04
CA ILE A 21 -11.08 31.86 -25.04
C ILE A 21 -10.73 33.34 -24.96
N ASN A 22 -11.23 34.17 -25.87
CA ASN A 22 -10.99 35.63 -25.87
C ASN A 22 -9.49 36.01 -25.74
N ASN A 23 -8.63 35.35 -26.52
CA ASN A 23 -7.17 35.47 -26.43
C ASN A 23 -6.50 35.05 -25.12
N GLN A 24 -7.25 34.61 -24.11
CA GLN A 24 -6.72 34.05 -22.88
C GLN A 24 -6.60 32.53 -22.98
N ARG A 25 -5.45 31.98 -22.59
CA ARG A 25 -5.21 30.54 -22.54
C ARG A 25 -5.55 30.02 -21.14
N ILE A 26 -6.52 29.13 -21.06
CA ILE A 26 -6.98 28.51 -19.82
C ILE A 26 -6.46 27.07 -19.79
N HIS A 27 -5.63 26.75 -18.80
CA HIS A 27 -5.12 25.39 -18.62
C HIS A 27 -6.22 24.48 -18.08
N ALA A 28 -6.39 23.34 -18.73
CA ALA A 28 -7.32 22.32 -18.29
C ALA A 28 -6.64 21.40 -17.27
N ARG A 29 -7.36 21.05 -16.21
CA ARG A 29 -6.96 20.00 -15.27
C ARG A 29 -8.07 18.97 -15.14
N LYS A 30 -7.70 17.72 -14.86
CA LYS A 30 -8.68 16.68 -14.52
C LYS A 30 -9.42 17.08 -13.24
N LEU A 31 -10.72 16.80 -13.20
CA LEU A 31 -11.52 17.02 -11.98
C LEU A 31 -11.12 16.04 -10.87
N ILE A 32 -10.79 14.81 -11.25
CA ILE A 32 -10.34 13.74 -10.36
C ILE A 32 -8.94 13.34 -10.79
N THR A 33 -7.98 13.51 -9.89
CA THR A 33 -6.61 13.01 -10.08
C THR A 33 -6.62 11.49 -9.89
N PRO A 34 -6.08 10.70 -10.84
CA PRO A 34 -5.93 9.27 -10.63
C PRO A 34 -4.96 9.05 -9.46
N THR A 35 -5.46 8.46 -8.38
CA THR A 35 -4.67 8.15 -7.19
C THR A 35 -4.68 6.66 -6.93
N THR A 36 -3.52 6.10 -6.64
CA THR A 36 -3.39 4.69 -6.29
C THR A 36 -3.12 4.55 -4.79
N ARG A 37 -3.77 3.59 -4.15
CA ARG A 37 -3.52 3.26 -2.74
C ARG A 37 -2.28 2.39 -2.62
N LEU A 38 -1.23 2.93 -2.03
CA LEU A 38 -0.03 2.20 -1.64
C LEU A 38 -0.20 1.67 -0.20
N VAL A 39 0.02 0.38 -0.02
CA VAL A 39 0.06 -0.28 1.29
C VAL A 39 1.48 -0.69 1.61
N LEU A 40 1.97 -0.21 2.74
CA LEU A 40 3.25 -0.56 3.34
C LEU A 40 2.99 -1.65 4.38
N SER A 41 3.62 -2.80 4.23
CA SER A 41 3.50 -3.94 5.16
C SER A 41 4.82 -4.21 5.87
N ASN A 42 4.75 -4.87 7.04
CA ASN A 42 5.89 -5.14 7.91
C ASN A 42 6.55 -3.86 8.46
N VAL A 43 5.73 -2.86 8.78
CA VAL A 43 6.19 -1.60 9.34
C VAL A 43 6.15 -1.67 10.87
N CYS A 44 7.30 -1.51 11.51
CA CYS A 44 7.37 -1.43 12.96
C CYS A 44 6.58 -0.20 13.47
N PRO A 45 5.72 -0.32 14.50
CA PRO A 45 4.92 0.80 15.01
C PRO A 45 5.76 2.01 15.46
N THR A 46 6.98 1.76 15.93
CA THR A 46 7.88 2.80 16.44
C THR A 46 8.46 3.68 15.33
N ILE A 47 8.48 3.23 14.07
CA ILE A 47 9.00 4.01 12.95
C ILE A 47 8.04 5.17 12.68
N PRO A 48 8.47 6.44 12.71
CA PRO A 48 7.58 7.57 12.42
C PRO A 48 7.09 7.61 10.97
N HIS A 49 5.94 8.26 10.72
CA HIS A 49 5.45 8.49 9.35
C HIS A 49 6.43 9.31 8.50
N THR A 50 7.16 10.25 9.11
CA THR A 50 8.11 11.13 8.42
C THR A 50 9.21 10.35 7.71
N ILE A 51 9.80 9.36 8.39
CA ILE A 51 10.85 8.51 7.82
C ILE A 51 10.31 7.76 6.59
N LEU A 52 9.11 7.19 6.69
CA LEU A 52 8.52 6.45 5.58
C LEU A 52 8.16 7.34 4.40
N LYS A 53 7.68 8.56 4.63
CA LYS A 53 7.41 9.52 3.56
C LYS A 53 8.68 9.82 2.77
N ASN A 54 9.78 10.12 3.48
CA ASN A 54 11.07 10.38 2.85
C ASN A 54 11.55 9.19 2.01
N GLU A 55 11.36 7.95 2.49
CA GLU A 55 11.72 6.76 1.70
C GLU A 55 10.84 6.58 0.45
N ILE A 56 9.54 6.88 0.53
CA ILE A 56 8.63 6.83 -0.61
C ILE A 56 9.01 7.89 -1.65
N GLU A 57 9.33 9.11 -1.20
CA GLU A 57 9.77 10.20 -2.08
C GLU A 57 11.11 9.90 -2.76
N LYS A 58 12.06 9.23 -2.06
CA LYS A 58 13.31 8.75 -2.67
C LYS A 58 13.10 7.71 -3.77
N ILE A 59 12.03 6.92 -3.70
CA ILE A 59 11.65 5.97 -4.76
C ILE A 59 11.07 6.73 -5.97
N GLY A 60 10.79 8.02 -5.86
CA GLY A 60 10.21 8.86 -6.90
C GLY A 60 8.68 8.82 -6.93
N LEU A 61 8.04 8.42 -5.82
CA LEU A 61 6.58 8.37 -5.73
C LEU A 61 6.04 9.65 -5.09
N GLU A 62 5.13 10.31 -5.80
CA GLU A 62 4.46 11.52 -5.33
C GLU A 62 3.33 11.16 -4.36
N ILE A 63 3.43 11.66 -3.13
CA ILE A 63 2.45 11.44 -2.06
C ILE A 63 1.32 12.47 -2.16
N LEU A 64 0.07 12.00 -2.21
CA LEU A 64 -1.12 12.85 -2.36
C LEU A 64 -2.00 12.92 -1.11
N SER A 65 -1.65 12.19 -0.05
CA SER A 65 -2.47 12.12 1.17
C SER A 65 -1.62 11.88 2.43
N PRO A 66 -2.16 12.18 3.62
CA PRO A 66 -1.53 11.76 4.86
C PRO A 66 -1.49 10.24 5.00
N MET A 67 -0.41 9.73 5.59
CA MET A 67 -0.27 8.31 5.89
C MET A 67 -1.15 7.92 7.07
N THR A 68 -1.84 6.78 6.96
CA THR A 68 -2.69 6.26 8.03
C THR A 68 -2.37 4.81 8.39
N PHE A 69 -2.63 4.45 9.64
CA PHE A 69 -2.51 3.08 10.11
C PHE A 69 -3.68 2.23 9.60
N LEU A 70 -3.39 1.01 9.17
CA LEU A 70 -4.41 0.06 8.79
C LEU A 70 -4.86 -0.76 10.00
N LYS A 71 -6.16 -0.83 10.24
CA LYS A 71 -6.73 -1.71 11.27
C LYS A 71 -6.54 -3.18 10.91
N ILE A 72 -6.57 -4.05 11.93
CA ILE A 72 -6.68 -5.48 11.67
C ILE A 72 -8.06 -5.80 11.09
N SER A 73 -8.10 -6.79 10.21
CA SER A 73 -9.36 -7.28 9.63
C SER A 73 -10.06 -8.22 10.60
N SER A 74 -10.48 -7.69 11.76
CA SER A 74 -11.25 -8.45 12.76
C SER A 74 -12.74 -8.14 12.62
N THR A 75 -13.56 -9.18 12.71
CA THR A 75 -15.03 -9.06 12.76
C THR A 75 -15.54 -8.77 14.16
N LEU A 76 -14.68 -8.90 15.18
CA LEU A 76 -15.04 -8.75 16.58
C LEU A 76 -14.92 -7.27 17.01
N PRO A 77 -16.00 -6.64 17.50
CA PRO A 77 -15.99 -5.23 17.89
C PRO A 77 -14.93 -4.88 18.94
N GLN A 78 -14.61 -5.81 19.86
CA GLN A 78 -13.59 -5.58 20.89
C GLN A 78 -12.19 -5.34 20.32
N PHE A 79 -11.90 -5.78 19.09
CA PHE A 79 -10.60 -5.61 18.45
C PHE A 79 -10.58 -4.51 17.39
N SER A 80 -11.66 -3.73 17.27
CA SER A 80 -11.79 -2.64 16.29
C SER A 80 -10.81 -1.47 16.47
N HIS A 81 -10.19 -1.38 17.64
CA HIS A 81 -9.17 -0.37 17.97
C HIS A 81 -7.75 -0.84 17.64
N ILE A 82 -7.55 -2.13 17.35
CA ILE A 82 -6.22 -2.69 17.10
C ILE A 82 -5.78 -2.37 15.67
N TYR A 83 -4.60 -1.77 15.57
CA TYR A 83 -3.93 -1.51 14.30
C TYR A 83 -2.98 -2.64 13.93
N SER A 84 -2.87 -2.90 12.63
CA SER A 84 -1.91 -3.84 12.06
C SER A 84 -0.55 -3.17 11.85
N PHE A 85 0.50 -3.97 11.63
CA PHE A 85 1.83 -3.51 11.20
C PHE A 85 1.86 -3.05 9.74
N ARG A 86 0.78 -2.40 9.31
CA ARG A 86 0.57 -1.93 7.95
C ARG A 86 0.15 -0.47 7.99
N ARG A 87 0.64 0.28 7.01
CA ARG A 87 0.26 1.66 6.77
C ARG A 87 -0.24 1.80 5.34
N GLN A 88 -1.06 2.79 5.12
CA GLN A 88 -1.54 3.13 3.78
C GLN A 88 -1.31 4.59 3.48
N ILE A 89 -1.14 4.88 2.20
CA ILE A 89 -1.03 6.23 1.68
C ILE A 89 -1.50 6.23 0.23
N PHE A 90 -2.18 7.30 -0.18
CA PHE A 90 -2.48 7.53 -1.59
C PHE A 90 -1.34 8.27 -2.25
N ILE A 91 -0.90 7.73 -3.37
CA ILE A 91 0.14 8.28 -4.25
C ILE A 91 -0.47 8.59 -5.62
N ASN A 92 0.22 9.41 -6.39
CA ASN A 92 -0.08 9.53 -7.81
C ASN A 92 0.10 8.17 -8.49
N THR A 93 -0.77 7.81 -9.43
CA THR A 93 -0.71 6.49 -10.09
C THR A 93 0.63 6.36 -10.82
N PRO A 94 1.51 5.42 -10.40
CA PRO A 94 2.83 5.32 -10.98
C PRO A 94 2.75 4.76 -12.39
N GLU A 95 3.46 5.39 -13.33
CA GLU A 95 3.57 4.93 -14.72
C GLU A 95 4.51 3.72 -14.85
N THR A 96 5.42 3.55 -13.88
CA THR A 96 6.43 2.49 -13.83
C THR A 96 6.16 1.53 -12.68
N GLN A 97 6.66 0.30 -12.80
CA GLN A 97 6.59 -0.69 -11.74
C GLN A 97 7.33 -0.22 -10.49
N ILE A 98 6.65 -0.27 -9.34
CA ILE A 98 7.27 0.04 -8.05
C ILE A 98 8.12 -1.14 -7.55
N PRO A 99 9.16 -0.88 -6.76
CA PRO A 99 9.90 -1.95 -6.10
C PRO A 99 8.99 -2.74 -5.14
N GLU A 100 9.20 -4.05 -5.03
CA GLU A 100 8.42 -4.91 -4.12
C GLU A 100 8.68 -4.57 -2.65
N SER A 101 9.89 -4.12 -2.34
CA SER A 101 10.28 -3.78 -0.97
C SER A 101 11.31 -2.67 -0.94
N THR A 102 11.36 -1.94 0.16
CA THR A 102 12.40 -0.96 0.47
C THR A 102 12.93 -1.18 1.89
N TYR A 103 14.15 -0.70 2.16
CA TYR A 103 14.72 -0.71 3.51
C TYR A 103 14.50 0.65 4.16
N THR A 104 14.18 0.66 5.45
CA THR A 104 14.07 1.91 6.23
C THR A 104 14.77 1.78 7.58
N TYR A 105 14.97 2.93 8.23
CA TYR A 105 15.53 3.07 9.58
C TYR A 105 16.88 2.34 9.73
N ASN A 106 17.96 3.03 9.37
CA ASN A 106 19.33 2.50 9.39
C ASN A 106 19.45 1.12 8.69
N THR A 107 18.74 0.93 7.58
CA THR A 107 18.72 -0.32 6.78
C THR A 107 18.30 -1.59 7.52
N THR A 108 17.75 -1.47 8.74
CA THR A 108 17.46 -2.63 9.59
C THR A 108 16.12 -3.27 9.26
N TYR A 109 15.14 -2.48 8.80
CA TYR A 109 13.79 -2.96 8.55
C TYR A 109 13.47 -3.01 7.07
N ARG A 110 13.06 -4.19 6.59
CA ARG A 110 12.53 -4.40 5.24
C ARG A 110 11.02 -4.20 5.24
N ILE A 111 10.56 -3.23 4.47
CA ILE A 111 9.16 -2.88 4.28
C ILE A 111 8.73 -3.34 2.90
N TYR A 112 7.54 -3.95 2.82
CA TYR A 112 6.96 -4.41 1.56
C TYR A 112 5.95 -3.39 1.04
N LEU A 113 6.02 -3.12 -0.26
CA LEU A 113 5.19 -2.13 -0.95
C LEU A 113 4.20 -2.85 -1.86
N SER A 114 2.93 -2.44 -1.82
CA SER A 114 1.87 -3.07 -2.62
C SER A 114 0.84 -2.05 -3.07
N LEU A 115 0.50 -2.05 -4.36
CA LEU A 115 -0.51 -1.15 -4.96
C LEU A 115 -1.90 -1.79 -5.07
N TYR A 116 -1.98 -3.11 -4.92
CA TYR A 116 -3.20 -3.90 -5.08
C TYR A 116 -3.53 -4.65 -3.78
N SER A 117 -4.77 -5.14 -3.68
CA SER A 117 -5.21 -5.97 -2.55
C SER A 117 -4.24 -7.11 -2.27
N MET A 118 -4.03 -7.46 -1.00
CA MET A 118 -3.16 -8.55 -0.58
C MET A 118 -3.55 -9.87 -1.25
N VAL A 119 -2.87 -10.19 -2.36
CA VAL A 119 -2.91 -11.49 -3.00
C VAL A 119 -1.84 -12.38 -2.36
N CYS A 120 -2.11 -13.68 -2.31
CA CYS A 120 -1.19 -14.66 -1.78
C CYS A 120 0.15 -14.58 -2.49
N TYR A 121 1.23 -14.53 -1.71
CA TYR A 121 2.58 -14.43 -2.24
C TYR A 121 2.91 -15.59 -3.19
N ASN A 122 2.44 -16.80 -2.89
CA ASN A 122 2.75 -18.02 -3.63
C ASN A 122 2.02 -18.12 -4.98
N CYS A 123 0.71 -17.86 -5.01
CA CYS A 123 -0.07 -18.10 -6.23
C CYS A 123 -0.52 -16.81 -6.94
N LYS A 124 -0.43 -15.65 -6.29
CA LYS A 124 -0.89 -14.34 -6.78
C LYS A 124 -2.40 -14.22 -7.13
N GLN A 125 -3.22 -15.25 -6.91
CA GLN A 125 -4.62 -15.28 -7.35
C GLN A 125 -5.69 -15.14 -6.24
N HIS A 126 -5.40 -15.52 -5.00
CA HIS A 126 -6.39 -15.44 -3.90
C HIS A 126 -5.95 -14.47 -2.82
N THR A 127 -6.91 -13.79 -2.20
CA THR A 127 -6.66 -13.00 -0.99
C THR A 127 -6.74 -13.89 0.26
N ALA A 128 -6.21 -13.42 1.40
CA ALA A 128 -6.23 -14.20 2.65
C ALA A 128 -7.66 -14.63 3.08
N VAL A 129 -8.68 -13.88 2.66
CA VAL A 129 -10.10 -14.16 2.91
C VAL A 129 -10.60 -15.39 2.12
N ASN A 130 -9.98 -15.68 0.98
CA ASN A 130 -10.35 -16.78 0.09
C ASN A 130 -9.39 -17.99 0.18
N PHE A 131 -8.52 -18.03 1.19
CA PHE A 131 -7.68 -19.19 1.41
C PHE A 131 -8.54 -20.34 1.96
N LYS A 132 -8.90 -21.29 1.09
CA LYS A 132 -9.35 -22.61 1.54
C LYS A 132 -8.17 -23.22 2.29
N THR A 133 -8.32 -23.40 3.59
CA THR A 133 -7.37 -24.13 4.42
C THR A 133 -6.94 -25.40 3.69
N LEU A 134 -5.65 -25.50 3.33
CA LEU A 134 -5.08 -26.77 2.92
C LEU A 134 -5.33 -27.79 4.04
N PRO A 135 -5.77 -29.02 3.74
CA PRO A 135 -5.90 -30.05 4.77
C PRO A 135 -4.54 -30.25 5.43
N ASN A 136 -4.52 -30.22 6.76
CA ASN A 136 -3.36 -30.39 7.63
C ASN A 136 -2.32 -31.34 7.01
N SER A 137 -1.22 -30.79 6.48
CA SER A 137 0.01 -31.56 6.37
C SER A 137 0.58 -31.62 7.79
N GLN A 138 0.52 -32.83 8.35
CA GLN A 138 0.87 -33.17 9.72
C GLN A 138 2.11 -32.41 10.19
N THR A 139 1.95 -31.60 11.24
CA THR A 139 3.06 -31.05 12.02
C THR A 139 3.84 -32.23 12.59
N THR A 140 4.98 -32.56 11.98
CA THR A 140 5.97 -33.40 12.63
C THR A 140 6.52 -32.61 13.81
N SER A 141 6.17 -33.07 15.00
CA SER A 141 6.71 -32.62 16.27
C SER A 141 8.22 -32.85 16.31
N SER A 142 9.00 -31.79 16.15
CA SER A 142 10.40 -31.76 16.61
C SER A 142 10.42 -31.23 18.05
N THR A 143 10.51 -32.16 18.97
CA THR A 143 10.80 -31.94 20.39
C THR A 143 12.10 -31.15 20.54
N ALA A 144 12.01 -29.91 21.02
CA ALA A 144 13.15 -29.15 21.53
C ALA A 144 13.00 -29.06 23.05
N SER A 145 13.86 -29.80 23.74
CA SER A 145 13.99 -29.95 25.18
C SER A 145 14.26 -28.60 25.86
N GLY A 146 13.34 -28.15 26.72
CA GLY A 146 13.52 -27.06 27.67
C GLY A 146 13.35 -27.60 29.09
N GLN A 147 14.42 -27.53 29.88
CA GLN A 147 14.49 -27.96 31.28
C GLN A 147 13.47 -27.20 32.15
N GLN A 148 12.68 -27.93 32.93
CA GLN A 148 11.81 -27.38 33.95
C GLN A 148 12.62 -27.06 35.22
N ILE A 149 12.53 -25.81 35.66
CA ILE A 149 12.94 -25.35 36.99
C ILE A 149 11.70 -25.55 37.88
N THR A 150 11.79 -26.42 38.89
CA THR A 150 10.79 -26.53 39.96
C THR A 150 11.33 -25.87 41.22
N ASN A 151 10.59 -24.88 41.72
CA ASN A 151 10.73 -24.32 43.07
C ASN A 151 9.72 -25.01 44.02
N ASN A 152 10.13 -25.09 45.30
CA ASN A 152 9.49 -25.66 46.49
C ASN A 152 9.64 -27.17 46.71
#